data_AF-A0A2M7IIB8-F1
#
_entry.id   AF-A0A2M7IIB8-F1
#
_cell.length_a   1.000
_cell.length_b   1.000
_cell.length_c   1.000
_cell.angle_alpha   90.00
_cell.angle_beta   90.00
_cell.angle_gamma   90.00
#
_symmetry.space_group_name_H-M   'P 1'
#
loop_
_entity.id
_entity.type
_entity.pdbx_description
1 polymer ?
#
loop_
_entity_poly.entity_id
_entity_poly.type
_entity_poly.pdbx_seq_one_letter_code
_entity_poly.pdbx_strand_id
1 'polypeptide(L)'
;MANKSNWLNKIPPSIGYYIAGFTDGEGSFNVSMRKGDGYRYGWQFCFSFCVSQKDEVILSLLKRYLNCGRLKQRRDGLWYYVVENQSSLFERITPFFNKFGFLSARMKKNFSVFKRILSIVQSGKHIEPDGIKEVVKLREELNEGRGRTRKYNQSDVCLDQESSETIC
;
A
#
# COMPACT_ATOMS: atom_id res chain seq x y z
N MET A 1 12.48 18.69 14.93
CA MET A 1 11.33 17.81 14.65
C MET A 1 10.17 18.65 14.14
N ALA A 2 10.07 18.86 12.82
CA ALA A 2 9.11 19.80 12.23
C ALA A 2 7.71 19.18 12.09
N ASN A 3 6.74 19.77 12.80
CA ASN A 3 5.30 19.89 12.50
C ASN A 3 4.66 18.90 11.50
N LYS A 4 4.71 17.58 11.78
CA LYS A 4 4.24 16.53 10.86
C LYS A 4 2.72 16.40 10.71
N SER A 5 1.90 17.20 11.40
CA SER A 5 0.44 16.95 11.52
C SER A 5 -0.48 18.15 11.24
N ASN A 6 0.06 19.30 10.79
CA ASN A 6 -0.77 20.49 10.53
C ASN A 6 -1.85 20.24 9.46
N TRP A 7 -1.54 19.49 8.39
CA TRP A 7 -2.51 19.24 7.32
C TRP A 7 -3.68 18.33 7.74
N LEU A 8 -3.41 17.33 8.59
CA LEU A 8 -4.41 16.32 8.98
C LEU A 8 -5.48 16.91 9.90
N ASN A 9 -5.14 17.96 10.65
CA ASN A 9 -6.09 18.70 11.49
C ASN A 9 -6.93 19.71 10.70
N LYS A 10 -6.53 20.06 9.47
CA LYS A 10 -7.32 20.90 8.56
C LYS A 10 -8.44 20.14 7.86
N ILE A 11 -8.48 18.81 7.95
CA ILE A 11 -9.54 17.98 7.35
C ILE A 11 -10.76 18.03 8.27
N PRO A 12 -11.93 18.52 7.79
CA PRO A 12 -13.16 18.48 8.56
C PRO A 12 -13.51 17.04 8.95
N PRO A 13 -13.93 16.76 10.20
CA PRO A 13 -14.25 15.40 10.64
C PRO A 13 -15.27 14.69 9.75
N SER A 14 -16.31 15.41 9.30
CA SER A 14 -17.33 14.86 8.39
C SER A 14 -16.73 14.32 7.09
N ILE A 15 -15.81 15.08 6.49
CA ILE A 15 -15.10 14.66 5.26
C ILE A 15 -14.14 13.50 5.56
N GLY A 16 -13.41 13.56 6.67
CA GLY A 16 -12.46 12.53 7.05
C GLY A 16 -13.12 11.17 7.26
N TYR A 17 -14.19 11.13 8.07
CA TYR A 17 -14.97 9.90 8.28
C TYR A 17 -15.70 9.45 7.01
N TYR A 18 -16.17 10.37 6.17
CA TYR A 18 -16.75 10.02 4.87
C TYR A 18 -15.74 9.31 3.97
N ILE A 19 -14.54 9.88 3.78
CA ILE A 19 -13.48 9.27 2.96
C ILE A 19 -13.09 7.91 3.54
N ALA A 20 -13.01 7.80 4.87
CA ALA A 20 -12.66 6.55 5.52
C ALA A 20 -13.73 5.48 5.32
N GLY A 21 -15.01 5.81 5.49
CA GLY A 21 -16.14 4.92 5.22
C GLY A 21 -16.26 4.53 3.75
N PHE A 22 -16.07 5.48 2.83
CA PHE A 22 -16.07 5.20 1.39
C PHE A 22 -14.93 4.23 1.01
N THR A 23 -13.73 4.47 1.57
CA THR A 23 -12.59 3.57 1.40
C THR A 23 -12.85 2.20 2.03
N ASP A 24 -13.61 2.12 3.11
CA ASP A 24 -13.97 0.86 3.76
C ASP A 24 -14.74 -0.08 2.82
N GLY A 25 -15.57 0.49 1.93
CA GLY A 25 -16.32 -0.24 0.90
C GLY A 25 -15.54 -0.46 -0.41
N GLU A 26 -14.96 0.61 -0.95
CA GLU A 26 -14.40 0.65 -2.33
C GLU A 26 -12.86 0.59 -2.38
N GLY A 27 -12.20 0.69 -1.23
CA GLY A 27 -10.76 0.78 -1.13
C GLY A 27 -10.05 -0.57 -1.16
N SER A 28 -8.76 -0.52 -1.48
CA SER A 28 -7.90 -1.69 -1.50
C SER A 28 -6.44 -1.32 -1.23
N PHE A 29 -5.84 -2.00 -0.25
CA PHE A 29 -4.40 -1.99 0.01
C PHE A 29 -3.75 -3.20 -0.66
N ASN A 30 -2.71 -2.97 -1.44
CA ASN A 30 -2.10 -4.00 -2.28
C ASN A 30 -0.59 -4.01 -2.15
N VAL A 31 -0.04 -5.22 -2.14
CA VAL A 31 1.39 -5.49 -2.26
C VAL A 31 1.59 -6.52 -3.35
N SER A 32 2.36 -6.14 -4.38
CA SER A 32 2.75 -7.01 -5.48
C SER A 32 4.27 -7.13 -5.56
N MET A 33 4.74 -8.05 -6.39
CA MET A 33 6.16 -8.35 -6.56
C MET A 33 6.52 -8.28 -8.03
N ARG A 34 7.72 -7.80 -8.31
CA ARG A 34 8.36 -7.84 -9.62
C ARG A 34 9.64 -8.66 -9.51
N LYS A 35 9.87 -9.52 -10.49
CA LYS A 35 11.13 -10.25 -10.66
C LYS A 35 12.01 -9.49 -11.65
N GLY A 36 13.30 -9.43 -11.38
CA GLY A 36 14.28 -8.84 -12.30
C GLY A 36 15.69 -8.90 -11.74
N ASP A 37 16.67 -9.07 -12.62
CA ASP A 37 18.06 -9.37 -12.25
C ASP A 37 18.77 -8.17 -11.58
N GLY A 38 18.29 -6.96 -11.84
CA GLY A 38 18.81 -5.74 -11.19
C GLY A 38 18.29 -5.49 -9.77
N TYR A 39 17.44 -6.36 -9.23
CA TYR A 39 16.92 -6.24 -7.87
C TYR A 39 17.71 -7.10 -6.90
N ARG A 40 17.84 -6.65 -5.65
CA ARG A 40 18.48 -7.42 -4.59
C ARG A 40 17.70 -8.72 -4.37
N TYR A 41 18.39 -9.86 -4.44
CA TYR A 41 17.78 -11.19 -4.45
C TYR A 41 16.74 -11.41 -5.57
N GLY A 42 16.79 -10.63 -6.65
CA GLY A 42 15.90 -10.75 -7.80
C GLY A 42 14.48 -10.20 -7.62
N TRP A 43 14.17 -9.56 -6.48
CA TRP A 43 12.80 -9.15 -6.13
C TRP A 43 12.65 -7.68 -5.78
N GLN A 44 11.59 -7.07 -6.28
CA GLN A 44 11.12 -5.74 -5.86
C GLN A 44 9.66 -5.79 -5.42
N PHE A 45 9.40 -5.27 -4.22
CA PHE A 45 8.03 -5.08 -3.73
C PHE A 45 7.42 -3.78 -4.27
N CYS A 46 6.17 -3.86 -4.71
CA CYS A 46 5.38 -2.74 -5.18
C CYS A 46 4.15 -2.57 -4.28
N PHE A 47 3.99 -1.38 -3.72
CA PHE A 47 2.92 -1.07 -2.77
C PHE A 47 1.92 -0.12 -3.43
N SER A 48 0.64 -0.35 -3.21
CA SER A 48 -0.36 0.62 -3.63
C SER A 48 -1.58 0.66 -2.73
N PHE A 49 -2.12 1.87 -2.60
CA PHE A 49 -3.48 2.11 -2.15
C PHE A 49 -4.31 2.54 -3.36
N CYS A 50 -5.48 1.92 -3.53
CA CYS A 50 -6.35 2.12 -4.67
C CYS A 50 -7.81 2.24 -4.23
N VAL A 51 -8.56 3.14 -4.85
CA VAL A 51 -10.02 3.22 -4.75
C VAL A 51 -10.57 3.31 -6.16
N SER A 52 -11.51 2.45 -6.52
CA SER A 52 -12.12 2.41 -7.86
C SER A 52 -13.56 2.87 -7.82
N GLN A 53 -13.98 3.70 -8.77
CA GLN A 53 -15.37 4.11 -8.90
C GLN A 53 -15.67 4.61 -10.32
N LYS A 54 -16.91 4.51 -10.78
CA LYS A 54 -17.33 5.12 -12.06
C LYS A 54 -17.46 6.65 -11.96
N ASP A 55 -17.92 7.13 -10.83
CA ASP A 55 -17.96 8.55 -10.51
C ASP A 55 -16.55 9.09 -10.18
N GLU A 56 -16.02 9.95 -11.04
CA GLU A 56 -14.70 10.57 -10.85
C GLU A 56 -14.71 11.63 -9.73
N VAL A 57 -15.86 12.27 -9.47
CA VAL A 57 -15.96 13.39 -8.52
C VAL A 57 -15.52 12.96 -7.13
N ILE A 58 -15.91 11.75 -6.73
CA ILE A 58 -15.54 11.23 -5.42
C ILE A 58 -14.05 10.89 -5.31
N LEU A 59 -13.45 10.39 -6.40
CA LEU A 59 -12.02 10.12 -6.44
C LEU A 59 -11.20 11.42 -6.45
N SER A 60 -11.72 12.47 -7.09
CA SER A 60 -11.16 13.83 -7.03
C SER A 60 -11.23 14.41 -5.61
N LEU A 61 -12.29 14.13 -4.84
CA LEU A 61 -12.38 14.49 -3.43
C LEU A 61 -11.27 13.82 -2.61
N LEU A 62 -11.06 12.51 -2.80
CA LEU A 62 -9.98 11.77 -2.15
C LEU A 62 -8.61 12.41 -2.46
N LYS A 63 -8.33 12.66 -3.74
CA LYS A 63 -7.08 13.30 -4.18
C LYS A 63 -6.89 14.67 -3.54
N ARG A 64 -7.94 15.49 -3.48
CA ARG A 64 -7.90 16.84 -2.88
C ARG A 64 -7.53 16.79 -1.39
N TYR A 65 -8.19 15.96 -0.60
CA TYR A 65 -8.00 15.94 0.86
C TYR A 65 -6.78 15.13 1.31
N LEU A 66 -6.43 14.06 0.60
CA LEU A 66 -5.22 13.28 0.87
C LEU A 66 -3.97 13.94 0.28
N ASN A 67 -4.15 14.88 -0.66
CA ASN A 67 -3.11 15.68 -1.31
C ASN A 67 -1.93 14.84 -1.82
N CYS A 68 -2.25 13.68 -2.41
CA CYS A 68 -1.29 12.78 -3.04
C CYS A 68 -2.01 11.91 -4.07
N GLY A 69 -1.26 11.01 -4.73
CA GLY A 69 -1.82 10.08 -5.70
C GLY A 69 -2.22 10.71 -7.02
N ARG A 70 -2.80 9.88 -7.89
CA ARG A 70 -3.25 10.25 -9.22
C ARG A 70 -4.55 9.55 -9.59
N LEU A 71 -5.28 10.15 -10.52
CA LEU A 71 -6.44 9.54 -11.14
C LEU A 71 -6.01 8.82 -12.42
N LYS A 72 -6.57 7.64 -12.65
CA LYS A 72 -6.40 6.86 -13.89
C LYS A 72 -7.79 6.45 -14.39
N GLN A 73 -8.08 6.72 -15.65
CA GLN A 73 -9.28 6.22 -16.29
C GLN A 73 -8.97 4.92 -17.05
N ARG A 74 -9.85 3.94 -16.95
CA ARG A 74 -9.89 2.78 -17.86
C ARG A 74 -10.75 3.07 -19.06
N ARG A 75 -10.52 2.33 -20.14
CA ARG A 75 -11.30 2.43 -21.38
C ARG A 75 -12.80 2.17 -21.21
N ASP A 76 -13.20 1.41 -20.18
CA ASP A 76 -14.59 1.09 -19.85
C ASP A 76 -15.29 2.17 -18.99
N GLY A 77 -14.65 3.31 -18.77
CA GLY A 77 -15.18 4.42 -17.97
C GLY A 77 -14.99 4.25 -16.47
N LEU A 78 -14.37 3.16 -15.99
CA LEU A 78 -14.02 3.02 -14.58
C LEU A 78 -12.79 3.88 -14.24
N TRP A 79 -12.87 4.61 -13.13
CA TRP A 79 -11.75 5.41 -12.63
C TRP A 79 -11.09 4.76 -11.42
N TYR A 80 -9.81 5.08 -11.24
CA TYR A 80 -9.03 4.75 -10.06
C TYR A 80 -8.35 5.97 -9.49
N TYR A 81 -8.50 6.15 -8.18
CA TYR A 81 -7.54 6.91 -7.38
C TYR A 81 -6.43 5.97 -6.91
N VAL A 82 -5.18 6.25 -7.28
CA VAL A 82 -4.03 5.37 -7.00
C VAL A 82 -2.89 6.12 -6.35
N VAL A 83 -2.36 5.56 -5.26
CA VAL A 83 -1.15 6.00 -4.56
C VAL A 83 -0.14 4.85 -4.57
N GLU A 84 0.96 5.04 -5.31
CA GLU A 84 2.02 4.02 -5.50
C GLU A 84 3.36 4.43 -4.88
N ASN A 85 3.58 5.73 -4.64
CA ASN A 85 4.86 6.20 -4.11
C ASN A 85 4.92 6.02 -2.59
N GLN A 86 6.06 5.56 -2.10
CA GLN A 86 6.25 5.20 -0.70
C GLN A 86 6.07 6.39 0.25
N SER A 87 6.66 7.56 -0.06
CA SER A 87 6.53 8.76 0.77
C SER A 87 5.07 9.14 1.02
N SER A 88 4.22 9.14 -0.01
CA SER A 88 2.78 9.40 0.16
C SER A 88 2.07 8.33 0.98
N LEU A 89 2.44 7.06 0.83
CA LEU A 89 1.88 5.99 1.65
C LEU A 89 2.21 6.22 3.14
N PHE A 90 3.47 6.56 3.46
CA PHE A 90 3.93 6.82 4.83
C PHE A 90 3.42 8.12 5.43
N GLU A 91 3.40 9.21 4.66
CA GLU A 91 3.20 10.56 5.17
C GLU A 91 1.75 11.05 5.02
N ARG A 92 0.97 10.44 4.11
CA ARG A 92 -0.42 10.84 3.83
C ARG A 92 -1.39 9.73 4.18
N ILE A 93 -1.25 8.57 3.55
CA ILE A 93 -2.24 7.48 3.64
C ILE A 93 -2.27 6.87 5.03
N THR A 94 -1.12 6.44 5.56
CA THR A 94 -1.06 5.83 6.89
C THR A 94 -1.54 6.77 8.00
N PRO A 95 -1.10 8.06 8.08
CA PRO A 95 -1.57 8.99 9.11
C PRO A 95 -3.07 9.30 9.01
N PHE A 96 -3.59 9.44 7.78
CA PHE A 96 -5.02 9.68 7.56
C PHE A 96 -5.88 8.56 8.15
N PHE A 97 -5.60 7.32 7.76
CA PHE A 97 -6.38 6.16 8.21
C PHE A 97 -6.08 5.74 9.65
N ASN A 98 -4.95 6.15 10.23
CA ASN A 98 -4.74 6.06 11.67
C ASN A 98 -5.68 7.00 12.46
N LYS A 99 -5.97 8.20 11.94
CA LYS A 99 -6.84 9.18 12.60
C LYS A 99 -8.31 8.86 12.44
N PHE A 100 -8.77 8.61 11.22
CA PHE A 100 -10.20 8.42 10.93
C PHE A 100 -10.64 6.96 11.07
N GLY A 101 -9.72 6.01 10.94
CA GLY A 101 -9.98 4.59 11.14
C GLY A 101 -10.89 3.96 10.08
N PHE A 102 -11.12 2.66 10.22
CA PHE A 102 -12.12 1.91 9.44
C PHE A 102 -13.12 1.29 10.40
N LEU A 103 -14.30 0.89 9.91
CA LEU A 103 -15.28 0.15 10.71
C LEU A 103 -15.25 -1.33 10.38
N SER A 104 -15.11 -1.71 9.10
CA SER A 104 -15.10 -3.10 8.69
C SER A 104 -13.89 -3.86 9.26
N ALA A 105 -14.14 -5.05 9.81
CA ALA A 105 -13.09 -5.91 10.36
C ALA A 105 -12.04 -6.26 9.30
N ARG A 106 -12.50 -6.44 8.05
CA ARG A 106 -11.64 -6.75 6.92
C ARG A 106 -10.67 -5.61 6.60
N MET A 107 -11.16 -4.38 6.45
CA MET A 107 -10.29 -3.27 6.12
C MET A 107 -9.33 -2.96 7.26
N LYS A 108 -9.76 -3.10 8.52
CA LYS A 108 -8.87 -3.04 9.69
C LYS A 108 -7.74 -4.07 9.60
N LYS A 109 -8.05 -5.34 9.31
CA LYS A 109 -7.04 -6.41 9.11
C LYS A 109 -6.08 -6.03 7.99
N ASN A 110 -6.62 -5.71 6.80
CA ASN A 110 -5.81 -5.37 5.63
C ASN A 110 -4.90 -4.16 5.87
N PHE A 111 -5.42 -3.09 6.45
CA PHE A 111 -4.65 -1.89 6.76
C PHE A 111 -3.57 -2.16 7.81
N SER A 112 -3.87 -2.97 8.84
CA SER A 112 -2.89 -3.39 9.85
C SER A 112 -1.73 -4.17 9.23
N VAL A 113 -2.04 -5.17 8.40
CA VAL A 113 -1.01 -5.95 7.69
C VAL A 113 -0.20 -5.05 6.76
N PHE A 114 -0.86 -4.17 6.00
CA PHE A 114 -0.18 -3.23 5.11
C PHE A 114 0.76 -2.28 5.87
N LYS A 115 0.34 -1.77 7.03
CA LYS A 115 1.20 -0.97 7.92
C LYS A 115 2.43 -1.74 8.42
N ARG A 116 2.27 -3.02 8.79
CA ARG A 116 3.41 -3.86 9.21
C ARG A 116 4.42 -4.01 8.09
N ILE A 117 3.95 -4.30 6.87
CA ILE A 117 4.81 -4.37 5.67
C ILE A 117 5.53 -3.04 5.44
N LEU A 118 4.81 -1.93 5.48
CA LEU A 118 5.41 -0.60 5.33
C LEU A 118 6.48 -0.31 6.40
N SER A 119 6.31 -0.77 7.64
CA SER A 119 7.33 -0.63 8.70
C SER A 119 8.63 -1.39 8.38
N ILE A 120 8.52 -2.60 7.83
CA ILE A 120 9.68 -3.39 7.37
C ILE A 120 10.40 -2.66 6.24
N VAL A 121 9.64 -2.03 5.33
CA VAL A 121 10.21 -1.24 4.24
C VAL A 121 10.93 0.00 4.76
N GLN A 122 10.30 0.72 5.69
CA GLN A 122 10.84 1.94 6.28
C GLN A 122 12.15 1.70 7.05
N SER A 123 12.29 0.52 7.67
CA SER A 123 13.52 0.10 8.36
C SER A 123 14.59 -0.47 7.41
N GLY A 124 14.34 -0.54 6.10
CA GLY A 124 15.26 -1.10 5.12
C GLY A 124 15.30 -2.63 5.07
N LYS A 125 14.80 -3.33 6.09
CA LYS A 125 14.86 -4.80 6.22
C LYS A 125 14.25 -5.59 5.07
N HIS A 126 13.31 -5.00 4.32
CA HIS A 126 12.71 -5.62 3.13
C HIS A 126 13.70 -6.01 2.02
N ILE A 127 14.97 -5.58 2.10
CA ILE A 127 16.04 -5.96 1.17
C ILE A 127 16.93 -7.08 1.71
N GLU A 128 16.68 -7.56 2.92
CA GLU A 128 17.38 -8.68 3.57
C GLU A 128 16.57 -9.97 3.40
N PRO A 129 17.19 -11.17 3.39
CA PRO A 129 16.48 -12.43 3.19
C PRO A 129 15.30 -12.63 4.15
N ASP A 130 15.50 -12.37 5.44
CA ASP A 130 14.45 -12.56 6.45
C ASP A 130 13.33 -11.52 6.32
N GLY A 131 13.67 -10.27 5.99
CA GLY A 131 12.66 -9.25 5.72
C GLY A 131 11.87 -9.52 4.44
N ILE A 132 12.49 -10.09 3.40
CA ILE A 132 11.78 -10.56 2.20
C ILE A 132 10.79 -11.66 2.58
N LYS A 133 11.22 -12.69 3.33
CA LYS A 133 10.36 -13.78 3.80
C LYS A 133 9.18 -13.24 4.62
N GLU A 134 9.44 -12.28 5.52
CA GLU A 134 8.42 -11.67 6.36
C GLU A 134 7.39 -10.89 5.53
N VAL A 135 7.82 -10.05 4.59
CA VAL A 135 6.92 -9.30 3.71
C VAL A 135 6.08 -10.24 2.84
N VAL A 136 6.68 -11.30 2.30
CA VAL A 136 5.97 -12.32 1.50
C VAL A 136 4.90 -13.01 2.34
N LYS A 137 5.21 -13.41 3.57
CA LYS A 137 4.25 -14.02 4.49
C LYS A 137 3.08 -13.07 4.79
N LEU A 138 3.36 -11.83 5.18
CA LEU A 138 2.33 -10.83 5.46
C LEU A 138 1.46 -10.53 4.24
N ARG A 139 2.05 -10.52 3.04
CA ARG A 139 1.33 -10.30 1.78
C ARG A 139 0.29 -11.39 1.50
N GLU A 140 0.45 -12.61 2.03
CA GLU A 140 -0.55 -13.67 1.91
C GLU A 140 -1.80 -13.40 2.75
N GLU A 141 -1.65 -12.73 3.89
CA GLU A 141 -2.77 -12.32 4.76
C GLU A 141 -3.60 -11.15 4.16
N LEU A 142 -3.04 -10.41 3.20
CA LEU A 142 -3.72 -9.29 2.53
C LEU A 142 -4.76 -9.76 1.51
N ASN A 143 -5.98 -9.22 1.65
CA ASN A 143 -7.11 -9.46 0.73
C ASN A 143 -7.44 -10.94 0.54
N GLU A 144 -7.29 -11.73 1.61
CA GLU A 144 -7.69 -13.13 1.67
C GLU A 144 -9.15 -13.32 1.21
N GLY A 145 -9.40 -14.34 0.37
CA GLY A 145 -10.75 -14.75 -0.03
C GLY A 145 -11.43 -14.01 -1.20
N ARG A 146 -10.86 -12.96 -1.81
CA ARG A 146 -11.47 -12.29 -3.00
C ARG A 146 -10.67 -12.51 -4.28
N GLY A 147 -11.00 -13.56 -5.06
CA GLY A 147 -10.57 -13.71 -6.47
C GLY A 147 -9.10 -13.34 -6.73
N ARG A 148 -8.25 -13.57 -5.71
CA ARG A 148 -6.98 -12.90 -5.54
C ARG A 148 -5.99 -13.62 -6.44
N THR A 149 -5.59 -12.96 -7.53
CA THR A 149 -4.54 -13.49 -8.40
C THR A 149 -3.21 -12.86 -8.00
N ARG A 150 -2.22 -13.71 -7.74
CA ARG A 150 -0.83 -13.30 -7.53
C ARG A 150 -0.01 -13.85 -8.69
N LYS A 151 0.77 -13.00 -9.34
CA LYS A 151 1.72 -13.45 -10.37
C LYS A 151 2.85 -14.30 -9.77
N TYR A 152 3.26 -13.95 -8.55
CA TYR A 152 4.31 -14.64 -7.78
C TYR A 152 3.82 -14.91 -6.36
N ASN A 153 4.14 -16.08 -5.84
CA ASN A 153 3.80 -16.64 -4.53
C ASN A 153 5.07 -16.92 -3.73
N GLN A 154 4.90 -17.38 -2.49
CA GLN A 154 6.01 -17.70 -1.59
C GLN A 154 6.98 -18.73 -2.18
N SER A 155 6.48 -19.72 -2.91
CA SER A 155 7.31 -20.77 -3.55
C SER A 155 8.20 -20.24 -4.67
N ASP A 156 7.87 -19.10 -5.29
CA ASP A 156 8.68 -18.52 -6.35
C ASP A 156 9.93 -17.82 -5.79
N VAL A 157 9.91 -17.47 -4.51
CA VAL A 157 10.95 -16.68 -3.85
C VAL A 157 12.10 -17.59 -3.41
N CYS A 158 13.03 -17.81 -4.32
CA CYS A 158 14.35 -18.38 -4.02
C CYS A 158 15.29 -17.26 -3.57
N LEU A 159 15.87 -17.42 -2.38
CA LEU A 159 16.81 -16.46 -1.76
C LEU A 159 18.25 -16.99 -1.75
N ASP A 160 18.50 -18.04 -2.52
CA ASP A 160 19.80 -18.69 -2.60
C ASP A 160 20.74 -17.81 -3.43
N GLN A 161 21.36 -16.85 -2.73
CA GLN A 161 22.61 -16.26 -3.15
C GLN A 161 23.53 -16.35 -1.95
N GLU A 162 24.40 -17.36 -1.96
CA GLU A 162 25.67 -17.28 -1.24
C GLU A 162 26.28 -15.92 -1.57
N SER A 163 26.60 -15.18 -0.51
CA SER A 163 27.41 -13.98 -0.59
C SER A 163 28.59 -14.23 -1.50
N SER A 164 28.53 -13.71 -2.73
CA SER A 164 29.73 -13.53 -3.52
C SER A 164 30.51 -12.44 -2.78
N GLU A 165 31.40 -12.88 -1.88
CA GLU A 165 32.46 -12.06 -1.35
C GLU A 165 33.10 -11.34 -2.53
N THR A 166 32.98 -10.01 -2.55
CA THR A 166 33.79 -9.21 -3.47
C THR A 166 35.21 -9.26 -2.92
N ILE A 167 35.97 -10.28 -3.32
CA ILE A 167 37.43 -10.27 -3.32
C ILE A 167 37.85 -9.59 -4.62
N CYS A 168 38.16 -8.30 -4.54
CA CYS A 168 39.27 -7.59 -5.19
C CYS A 168 39.23 -6.11 -4.84
#